data_AF-A0A6S7C6N2-F1
#
_entry.id   AF-A0A6S7C6N2-F1
#
_cell.length_a   1.000
_cell.length_b   1.000
_cell.length_c   1.000
_cell.angle_alpha   90.00
_cell.angle_beta   90.00
_cell.angle_gamma   90.00
#
_symmetry.space_group_name_H-M   'P 1'
#
loop_
_entity.id
_entity.type
_entity.pdbx_description
1 polymer ?
#
loop_
_entity_poly.entity_id
_entity_poly.type
_entity_poly.pdbx_seq_one_letter_code
_entity_poly.pdbx_strand_id
1 'polypeptide(L)'
;MRLILAIHALSILSVCFYSHSSQAGTVSGPVSSVVGNVVLWNDTTGTTVSDSGTPLQLNGLADVTYQTGGSPSNLIMGQKVTLASGATQNVFVGELAGATAANSTLNTKNNTAIGYTTMSSLTSGSRNTALGAACLLDITSGTSNVAIGPVAMQDMTTGHDNIGIGDGALSTYTTAQYNIGMGANALAGHVGMSGDYNIGIGANTGGTLTTGSSNILIGYGADVPSSSTSNFLNIDGVIFATGMTGSVSSPAGKVGIGTASPAVSLDLSQNTDALALPVGTTGQRPTGTNGEIRYNSTTAALEAYIGGAWASLGTGSSVSGDAFWNNVVFMPRAAASNTGTDVSGNAVTLTLTGMTTSSSTTKQDTYSWICDGTHTISAASSVPASLLSGDFTIEFWYYQTANGADFYDAQVTNGFDIEMTSTNTPTIHQNNVGNIIVSSGGNTSLNAWHHLAAVRQGGEMYLWIDGALKGTAANTTIFPAGSVSMCAYTGYQSAIRVSKFARYIATFTPPTTPFPTTMLGGP
;
A
#
# COMPACT_ATOMS: atom_id res chain seq x y z
N MET A 1 5.09 52.65 -16.14
CA MET A 1 4.81 52.85 -14.70
C MET A 1 5.78 51.98 -13.92
N ARG A 2 6.65 52.59 -13.11
CA ARG A 2 7.62 51.95 -12.21
C ARG A 2 6.92 51.57 -10.90
N LEU A 3 7.29 50.44 -10.28
CA LEU A 3 7.57 50.23 -8.84
C LEU A 3 8.03 48.76 -8.69
N ILE A 4 9.30 48.40 -8.45
CA ILE A 4 10.19 48.55 -7.27
C ILE A 4 9.77 47.68 -6.06
N LEU A 5 10.58 46.64 -5.78
CA LEU A 5 11.12 46.27 -4.46
C LEU A 5 12.28 45.25 -4.69
N ALA A 6 13.53 45.70 -4.76
CA ALA A 6 14.53 45.76 -3.68
C ALA A 6 15.08 44.38 -3.25
N ILE A 7 16.22 43.97 -3.83
CA ILE A 7 17.11 42.93 -3.31
C ILE A 7 18.36 43.63 -2.78
N HIS A 8 18.60 43.52 -1.46
CA HIS A 8 19.80 44.00 -0.80
C HIS A 8 20.87 42.89 -0.76
N ALA A 9 22.00 43.19 -1.39
CA ALA A 9 23.39 42.89 -1.02
C ALA A 9 23.71 41.62 -0.20
N LEU A 10 24.26 40.61 -0.88
CA LEU A 10 25.44 39.89 -0.39
C LEU A 10 26.55 40.05 -1.44
N SER A 11 27.58 40.78 -1.07
CA SER A 11 28.71 41.21 -1.88
C SER A 11 29.56 40.03 -2.37
N ILE A 12 29.39 39.66 -3.63
CA ILE A 12 30.35 38.83 -4.37
C ILE A 12 31.38 39.78 -4.97
N LEU A 13 32.63 39.61 -4.51
CA LEU A 13 33.81 40.30 -4.99
C LEU A 13 33.99 39.99 -6.51
N SER A 14 33.61 40.93 -7.38
CA SER A 14 33.97 40.88 -8.79
C SER A 14 35.45 41.20 -8.96
N VAL A 15 36.23 40.26 -9.48
CA VAL A 15 37.54 40.55 -10.10
C VAL A 15 37.30 40.72 -11.59
N CYS A 16 37.31 41.97 -12.06
CA CYS A 16 37.21 42.36 -13.45
C CYS A 16 38.63 42.68 -13.97
N PHE A 17 39.11 41.99 -15.01
CA PHE A 17 40.39 42.34 -15.66
C PHE A 17 40.13 43.42 -16.73
N TYR A 18 40.62 44.64 -16.49
CA TYR A 18 40.66 45.75 -17.46
C TYR A 18 42.15 46.06 -17.74
N SER A 19 42.59 45.97 -18.99
CA SER A 19 43.92 46.43 -19.41
C SER A 19 43.81 47.82 -20.05
N HIS A 20 44.46 48.83 -19.46
CA HIS A 20 44.75 50.10 -20.11
C HIS A 20 46.17 50.03 -20.69
N SER A 21 46.30 50.21 -22.00
CA SER A 21 47.58 50.33 -22.69
C SER A 21 47.97 51.80 -22.85
N SER A 22 49.08 52.20 -22.24
CA SER A 22 49.85 53.37 -22.67
C SER A 22 51.32 53.13 -22.38
N GLN A 23 52.14 53.26 -23.43
CA GLN A 23 53.59 52.99 -23.54
C GLN A 23 53.97 51.54 -23.89
N ALA A 24 54.06 51.33 -25.20
CA ALA A 24 54.63 50.16 -25.83
C ALA A 24 56.15 50.10 -25.64
N GLY A 25 56.61 49.15 -24.83
CA GLY A 25 57.92 48.51 -25.03
C GLY A 25 57.71 47.25 -25.86
N THR A 26 58.16 47.25 -27.10
CA THR A 26 58.16 46.05 -27.96
C THR A 26 59.11 45.01 -27.38
N VAL A 27 58.58 43.92 -26.82
CA VAL A 27 59.34 42.69 -26.57
C VAL A 27 59.50 41.98 -27.93
N SER A 28 60.63 42.22 -28.59
CA SER A 28 61.06 41.51 -29.79
C SER A 28 61.76 40.20 -29.39
N GLY A 29 61.02 39.10 -29.40
CA GLY A 29 61.54 37.74 -29.21
C GLY A 29 60.35 36.77 -29.07
N PRO A 30 60.47 35.51 -29.53
CA PRO A 30 59.39 34.54 -29.35
C PRO A 30 59.20 34.32 -27.84
N VAL A 31 58.07 34.79 -27.31
CA VAL A 31 57.62 34.46 -25.97
C VAL A 31 57.22 32.99 -25.98
N SER A 32 58.17 32.09 -25.69
CA SER A 32 57.88 30.69 -25.43
C SER A 32 57.11 30.61 -24.11
N SER A 33 55.80 30.51 -24.22
CA SER A 33 54.82 30.07 -23.21
C SER A 33 55.18 30.42 -21.76
N VAL A 34 54.53 31.47 -21.25
CA VAL A 34 54.40 31.73 -19.81
C VAL A 34 53.85 30.47 -19.13
N VAL A 35 54.68 29.73 -18.40
CA VAL A 35 54.25 28.71 -17.44
C VAL A 35 54.00 29.45 -16.13
N GLY A 36 52.85 30.12 -16.05
CA GLY A 36 52.55 31.05 -14.98
C GLY A 36 52.18 30.35 -13.67
N ASN A 37 52.86 30.72 -12.58
CA ASN A 37 52.34 30.67 -11.22
C ASN A 37 52.01 32.11 -10.82
N VAL A 38 50.74 32.48 -10.82
CA VAL A 38 50.31 33.84 -10.44
C VAL A 38 50.14 33.88 -8.92
N VAL A 39 50.95 34.71 -8.25
CA VAL A 39 50.73 35.15 -6.86
C VAL A 39 50.06 36.53 -6.91
N LEU A 40 48.82 36.66 -6.43
CA LEU A 40 48.17 37.97 -6.26
C LEU A 40 48.00 38.26 -4.76
N TRP A 41 48.65 39.32 -4.27
CA TRP A 41 48.14 40.05 -3.11
C TRP A 41 48.11 41.55 -3.43
N ASN A 42 46.98 42.19 -3.10
CA ASN A 42 46.77 43.63 -3.17
C ASN A 42 47.04 44.19 -1.77
N ASP A 43 48.20 44.83 -1.58
CA ASP A 43 48.33 45.83 -0.52
C ASP A 43 47.95 47.20 -1.09
N THR A 44 47.45 48.08 -0.21
CA THR A 44 46.94 49.42 -0.48
C THR A 44 47.91 50.39 -1.21
N THR A 45 49.09 49.95 -1.66
CA THR A 45 50.10 50.78 -2.33
C THR A 45 50.21 50.62 -3.85
N GLY A 46 49.35 49.83 -4.51
CA GLY A 46 49.22 49.86 -5.97
C GLY A 46 50.47 49.37 -6.73
N THR A 47 51.18 48.39 -6.20
CA THR A 47 52.33 47.77 -6.87
C THR A 47 51.89 46.62 -7.79
N THR A 48 51.97 46.85 -9.10
CA THR A 48 51.94 45.77 -10.10
C THR A 48 53.27 45.02 -10.10
N VAL A 49 53.26 43.72 -9.80
CA VAL A 49 54.45 42.86 -9.78
C VAL A 49 54.63 42.19 -11.15
N SER A 50 55.77 42.46 -11.82
CA SER A 50 56.22 41.72 -13.01
C SER A 50 57.26 40.66 -12.61
N ASP A 51 57.08 39.43 -13.08
CA ASP A 51 57.99 38.30 -12.90
C ASP A 51 59.40 38.61 -13.41
N SER A 52 60.37 38.73 -12.49
CA SER A 52 61.80 38.92 -12.79
C SER A 52 62.66 37.71 -12.42
N GLY A 53 62.09 36.48 -12.37
CA GLY A 53 62.88 35.24 -12.23
C GLY A 53 63.72 35.14 -10.95
N THR A 54 63.46 35.96 -9.95
CA THR A 54 64.11 35.98 -8.63
C THR A 54 63.03 35.85 -7.55
N PRO A 55 63.14 34.90 -6.61
CA PRO A 55 62.11 34.73 -5.58
C PRO A 55 61.95 36.01 -4.76
N LEU A 56 60.74 36.56 -4.74
CA LEU A 56 60.35 37.67 -3.88
C LEU A 56 60.44 37.22 -2.41
N GLN A 57 61.48 37.66 -1.69
CA GLN A 57 61.52 37.55 -0.23
C GLN A 57 60.60 38.61 0.37
N LEU A 58 59.42 38.21 0.83
CA LEU A 58 58.53 39.04 1.64
C LEU A 58 59.12 39.16 3.05
N ASN A 59 59.76 40.31 3.35
CA ASN A 59 60.30 40.59 4.67
C ASN A 59 59.19 40.46 5.74
N GLY A 60 59.31 39.44 6.61
CA GLY A 60 58.34 39.09 7.65
C GLY A 60 57.84 37.64 7.58
N LEU A 61 58.06 36.93 6.47
CA LEU A 61 57.80 35.49 6.33
C LEU A 61 59.13 34.75 6.15
N ALA A 62 59.74 34.32 7.25
CA ALA A 62 61.09 33.73 7.25
C ALA A 62 61.21 32.36 6.55
N ASP A 63 60.10 31.69 6.17
CA ASP A 63 60.12 30.29 5.74
C ASP A 63 59.22 29.96 4.53
N VAL A 64 59.03 30.90 3.58
CA VAL A 64 58.45 30.51 2.27
C VAL A 64 59.56 29.89 1.42
N THR A 65 59.79 28.59 1.56
CA THR A 65 60.77 27.85 0.76
C THR A 65 60.22 27.57 -0.63
N TYR A 66 60.63 28.35 -1.63
CA TYR A 66 60.47 27.95 -3.04
C TYR A 66 61.45 26.81 -3.35
N GLN A 67 60.97 25.56 -3.45
CA GLN A 67 61.80 24.47 -3.97
C GLN A 67 61.82 24.50 -5.50
N THR A 68 62.87 25.09 -6.07
CA THR A 68 63.24 24.94 -7.47
C THR A 68 64.15 23.71 -7.62
N GLY A 69 63.59 22.50 -7.75
CA GLY A 69 64.47 21.33 -7.88
C GLY A 69 63.88 19.94 -8.12
N GLY A 70 62.58 19.74 -8.00
CA GLY A 70 62.02 18.41 -8.27
C GLY A 70 60.49 18.46 -8.34
N SER A 71 59.97 18.05 -9.50
CA SER A 71 58.55 17.81 -9.81
C SER A 71 57.68 19.04 -10.15
N PRO A 72 57.36 19.28 -11.44
CA PRO A 72 56.51 20.39 -11.88
C PRO A 72 55.07 20.23 -11.34
N SER A 73 54.41 21.34 -10.99
CA SER A 73 52.96 21.48 -10.67
C SER A 73 52.51 21.56 -9.19
N ASN A 74 53.34 21.90 -8.20
CA ASN A 74 52.86 22.19 -6.83
C ASN A 74 52.67 23.71 -6.57
N LEU A 75 51.69 24.08 -5.74
CA LEU A 75 51.47 25.42 -5.18
C LEU A 75 51.66 25.39 -3.67
N ILE A 76 52.58 26.18 -3.12
CA ILE A 76 52.91 26.20 -1.68
C ILE A 76 52.89 27.64 -1.15
N MET A 77 52.17 27.89 -0.07
CA MET A 77 52.11 29.19 0.62
C MET A 77 52.01 28.99 2.14
N GLY A 78 53.07 29.24 2.91
CA GLY A 78 53.01 29.09 4.38
C GLY A 78 54.37 28.83 5.00
N GLN A 79 54.44 28.81 6.33
CA GLN A 79 55.67 28.52 7.08
C GLN A 79 55.85 27.02 7.28
N LYS A 80 57.10 26.54 7.22
CA LYS A 80 57.51 25.15 7.54
C LYS A 80 56.83 24.06 6.70
N VAL A 81 56.44 24.39 5.47
CA VAL A 81 55.94 23.39 4.51
C VAL A 81 57.13 22.72 3.83
N THR A 82 57.35 21.43 4.10
CA THR A 82 58.42 20.64 3.48
C THR A 82 57.83 19.58 2.55
N LEU A 83 58.15 19.66 1.26
CA LEU A 83 57.80 18.63 0.27
C LEU A 83 58.92 17.60 0.13
N ALA A 84 58.53 16.33 0.05
CA ALA A 84 59.39 15.24 -0.35
C ALA A 84 59.76 15.30 -1.85
N SER A 85 60.96 14.82 -2.18
CA SER A 85 61.40 14.67 -3.57
C SER A 85 60.46 13.74 -4.34
N GLY A 86 59.85 14.23 -5.43
CA GLY A 86 58.93 13.47 -6.27
C GLY A 86 57.44 13.79 -6.09
N ALA A 87 57.07 14.64 -5.13
CA ALA A 87 55.69 15.10 -4.98
C ALA A 87 55.25 16.03 -6.13
N THR A 88 54.07 15.84 -6.72
CA THR A 88 53.57 16.63 -7.87
C THR A 88 52.10 17.06 -7.68
N GLN A 89 51.66 18.15 -8.30
CA GLN A 89 50.22 18.50 -8.40
C GLN A 89 49.52 18.82 -7.06
N ASN A 90 50.24 19.29 -6.04
CA ASN A 90 49.66 19.60 -4.72
C ASN A 90 49.41 21.11 -4.52
N VAL A 91 48.44 21.48 -3.68
CA VAL A 91 48.15 22.86 -3.23
C VAL A 91 48.21 22.90 -1.71
N PHE A 92 49.26 23.48 -1.13
CA PHE A 92 49.47 23.58 0.32
C PHE A 92 49.50 25.04 0.77
N VAL A 93 48.56 25.45 1.60
CA VAL A 93 48.40 26.84 2.06
C VAL A 93 48.18 26.88 3.59
N GLY A 94 49.09 27.47 4.34
CA GLY A 94 49.04 27.57 5.80
C GLY A 94 50.31 27.06 6.48
N GLU A 95 50.47 27.38 7.77
CA GLU A 95 51.60 26.89 8.56
C GLU A 95 51.52 25.36 8.71
N LEU A 96 52.61 24.66 8.40
CA LEU A 96 52.74 23.20 8.45
C LEU A 96 51.77 22.41 7.53
N ALA A 97 51.07 23.09 6.61
CA ALA A 97 50.17 22.43 5.66
C ALA A 97 50.96 21.50 4.73
N GLY A 98 50.68 20.19 4.76
CA GLY A 98 51.38 19.19 3.96
C GLY A 98 52.87 19.01 4.35
N ALA A 99 53.27 19.41 5.56
CA ALA A 99 54.64 19.29 6.05
C ALA A 99 55.03 17.81 6.23
N THR A 100 55.58 17.19 5.19
CA THR A 100 55.92 15.75 5.22
C THR A 100 57.12 15.47 6.12
N ALA A 101 57.11 14.33 6.83
CA ALA A 101 58.31 13.82 7.51
C ALA A 101 59.41 13.53 6.47
N ALA A 102 60.64 13.97 6.74
CA ALA A 102 61.79 13.92 5.84
C ALA A 102 62.29 12.49 5.53
N ASN A 103 61.47 11.65 4.88
CA ASN A 103 61.84 10.40 4.19
C ASN A 103 60.70 9.86 3.29
N SER A 104 59.73 10.71 2.97
CA SER A 104 58.55 10.40 2.16
C SER A 104 58.96 10.17 0.70
N THR A 105 58.59 9.03 0.10
CA THR A 105 58.99 8.61 -1.26
C THR A 105 57.75 8.46 -2.17
N LEU A 106 57.94 8.71 -3.48
CA LEU A 106 57.10 8.33 -4.63
C LEU A 106 55.61 8.04 -4.32
N ASN A 107 54.75 9.07 -4.42
CA ASN A 107 53.30 9.02 -4.72
C ASN A 107 52.49 10.19 -4.11
N THR A 108 53.11 11.13 -3.41
CA THR A 108 52.43 12.33 -2.87
C THR A 108 51.99 13.29 -3.98
N LYS A 109 50.76 13.12 -4.48
CA LYS A 109 50.25 13.91 -5.61
C LYS A 109 48.79 14.28 -5.52
N ASN A 110 48.41 15.38 -6.19
CA ASN A 110 47.02 15.83 -6.32
C ASN A 110 46.34 16.11 -4.96
N ASN A 111 47.08 16.56 -3.94
CA ASN A 111 46.51 16.90 -2.64
C ASN A 111 46.26 18.41 -2.52
N THR A 112 45.15 18.81 -1.90
CA THR A 112 44.87 20.19 -1.49
C THR A 112 44.83 20.25 0.02
N ALA A 113 45.71 21.01 0.68
CA ALA A 113 45.69 21.23 2.13
C ALA A 113 45.72 22.74 2.40
N ILE A 114 44.65 23.27 3.00
CA ILE A 114 44.52 24.69 3.30
C ILE A 114 44.13 24.84 4.78
N GLY A 115 45.04 25.35 5.60
CA GLY A 115 44.83 25.52 7.04
C GLY A 115 46.10 25.34 7.87
N TYR A 116 45.96 25.52 9.18
CA TYR A 116 47.03 25.27 10.15
C TYR A 116 47.18 23.77 10.40
N THR A 117 48.41 23.23 10.29
CA THR A 117 48.78 21.82 10.54
C THR A 117 47.94 20.78 9.78
N THR A 118 47.39 21.16 8.64
CA THR A 118 46.55 20.29 7.80
C THR A 118 47.44 19.30 7.02
N MET A 119 47.18 17.99 7.07
CA MET A 119 48.00 16.96 6.41
C MET A 119 49.51 16.95 6.80
N SER A 120 49.87 17.32 8.03
CA SER A 120 51.28 17.41 8.45
C SER A 120 51.97 16.06 8.70
N SER A 121 51.27 14.94 8.62
CA SER A 121 51.87 13.60 8.75
C SER A 121 52.00 12.86 7.41
N LEU A 122 51.67 13.52 6.30
CA LEU A 122 51.60 12.89 4.97
C LEU A 122 52.96 12.35 4.52
N THR A 123 53.03 11.08 4.13
CA THR A 123 54.25 10.43 3.63
C THR A 123 54.14 9.84 2.23
N SER A 124 52.98 9.34 1.79
CA SER A 124 52.82 8.78 0.44
C SER A 124 51.39 8.83 -0.14
N GLY A 125 50.47 9.53 0.53
CA GLY A 125 49.07 9.65 0.12
C GLY A 125 48.80 10.63 -1.04
N SER A 126 47.70 10.42 -1.76
CA SER A 126 47.34 11.20 -2.96
C SER A 126 45.85 11.48 -3.06
N ARG A 127 45.48 12.54 -3.80
CA ARG A 127 44.08 12.94 -4.07
C ARG A 127 43.28 13.33 -2.82
N ASN A 128 43.93 13.79 -1.76
CA ASN A 128 43.22 14.25 -0.58
C ASN A 128 42.88 15.75 -0.69
N THR A 129 41.74 16.18 -0.18
CA THR A 129 41.35 17.59 -0.04
C THR A 129 41.10 17.88 1.44
N ALA A 130 41.79 18.85 2.01
CA ALA A 130 41.67 19.24 3.40
C ALA A 130 41.60 20.76 3.53
N LEU A 131 40.55 21.27 4.17
CA LEU A 131 40.31 22.69 4.37
C LEU A 131 39.87 22.95 5.82
N GLY A 132 40.70 23.64 6.59
CA GLY A 132 40.50 23.90 8.01
C GLY A 132 41.71 23.53 8.85
N ALA A 133 41.71 23.93 10.12
CA ALA A 133 42.80 23.64 11.04
C ALA A 133 42.81 22.15 11.44
N ALA A 134 43.97 21.52 11.38
CA ALA A 134 44.21 20.12 11.76
C ALA A 134 43.32 19.08 11.07
N CYS A 135 42.80 19.37 9.87
CA CYS A 135 42.11 18.36 9.07
C CYS A 135 43.11 17.34 8.52
N LEU A 136 42.76 16.05 8.58
CA LEU A 136 43.65 14.96 8.15
C LEU A 136 45.06 15.09 8.75
N LEU A 137 45.17 15.52 10.01
CA LEU A 137 46.45 15.80 10.68
C LEU A 137 47.40 14.59 10.60
N ASP A 138 46.89 13.41 10.92
CA ASP A 138 47.67 12.18 11.05
C ASP A 138 47.73 11.31 9.79
N ILE A 139 47.23 11.82 8.65
CA ILE A 139 47.21 11.05 7.39
C ILE A 139 48.63 10.78 6.93
N THR A 140 48.99 9.51 6.71
CA THR A 140 50.33 9.08 6.26
C THR A 140 50.29 8.63 4.80
N SER A 141 49.48 7.62 4.47
CA SER A 141 49.42 7.00 3.14
C SER A 141 48.02 6.91 2.53
N GLY A 142 47.00 7.42 3.23
CA GLY A 142 45.62 7.40 2.76
C GLY A 142 45.38 8.23 1.49
N THR A 143 44.33 7.89 0.74
CA THR A 143 44.05 8.49 -0.57
C THR A 143 42.59 8.90 -0.75
N SER A 144 42.34 9.89 -1.61
CA SER A 144 40.99 10.26 -2.04
C SER A 144 40.05 10.70 -0.90
N ASN A 145 40.57 11.26 0.19
CA ASN A 145 39.76 11.75 1.30
C ASN A 145 39.38 13.23 1.12
N VAL A 146 38.21 13.65 1.61
CA VAL A 146 37.77 15.05 1.64
C VAL A 146 37.46 15.44 3.09
N ALA A 147 38.24 16.34 3.68
CA ALA A 147 38.07 16.83 5.04
C ALA A 147 37.87 18.36 5.05
N ILE A 148 36.72 18.86 5.48
CA ILE A 148 36.40 20.29 5.47
C ILE A 148 35.80 20.67 6.83
N GLY A 149 36.42 21.63 7.52
CA GLY A 149 36.03 22.04 8.88
C GLY A 149 37.09 21.65 9.91
N PRO A 150 37.26 22.40 11.00
CA PRO A 150 38.32 22.15 11.98
C PRO A 150 38.29 20.71 12.49
N VAL A 151 39.47 20.10 12.65
CA VAL A 151 39.69 18.73 13.15
C VAL A 151 38.87 17.63 12.44
N ALA A 152 38.36 17.90 11.23
CA ALA A 152 37.71 16.87 10.43
C ALA A 152 38.73 15.79 10.04
N MET A 153 38.41 14.53 10.34
CA MET A 153 39.27 13.37 10.09
C MET A 153 40.68 13.48 10.69
N GLN A 154 40.82 14.12 11.86
CA GLN A 154 42.11 14.41 12.50
C GLN A 154 43.00 13.16 12.67
N ASP A 155 42.47 12.07 13.24
CA ASP A 155 43.23 10.87 13.61
C ASP A 155 43.39 9.86 12.45
N MET A 156 42.94 10.21 11.24
CA MET A 156 42.96 9.32 10.07
C MET A 156 44.39 9.10 9.57
N THR A 157 44.88 7.86 9.60
CA THR A 157 46.27 7.50 9.23
C THR A 157 46.41 6.90 7.84
N THR A 158 45.64 5.88 7.50
CA THR A 158 45.77 5.14 6.22
C THR A 158 44.44 4.94 5.48
N GLY A 159 43.34 5.47 6.01
CA GLY A 159 42.02 5.35 5.40
C GLY A 159 41.91 6.05 4.04
N HIS A 160 40.93 5.64 3.23
CA HIS A 160 40.73 6.16 1.89
C HIS A 160 39.25 6.31 1.52
N ASP A 161 39.00 7.17 0.54
CA ASP A 161 37.67 7.41 -0.04
C ASP A 161 36.61 7.82 1.01
N ASN A 162 37.01 8.58 2.02
CA ASN A 162 36.10 9.13 3.03
C ASN A 162 35.80 10.62 2.80
N ILE A 163 34.65 11.09 3.27
CA ILE A 163 34.22 12.49 3.23
C ILE A 163 33.83 12.94 4.64
N GLY A 164 34.62 13.81 5.27
CA GLY A 164 34.31 14.48 6.53
C GLY A 164 34.07 15.98 6.29
N ILE A 165 32.85 16.47 6.50
CA ILE A 165 32.50 17.89 6.35
C ILE A 165 31.80 18.38 7.62
N GLY A 166 32.47 19.22 8.40
CA GLY A 166 31.99 19.74 9.68
C GLY A 166 33.09 19.72 10.73
N ASP A 167 32.94 20.54 11.77
CA ASP A 167 33.84 20.54 12.93
C ASP A 167 33.84 19.14 13.59
N GLY A 168 34.99 18.48 13.63
CA GLY A 168 35.14 17.15 14.24
C GLY A 168 34.50 15.98 13.50
N ALA A 169 34.01 16.16 12.25
CA ALA A 169 33.44 15.07 11.47
C ALA A 169 34.48 13.95 11.22
N LEU A 170 34.13 12.69 11.51
CA LEU A 170 35.03 11.52 11.40
C LEU A 170 36.37 11.65 12.18
N SER A 171 36.45 12.51 13.19
CA SER A 171 37.73 12.91 13.83
C SER A 171 38.54 11.77 14.45
N THR A 172 37.92 10.70 14.94
CA THR A 172 38.58 9.61 15.69
C THR A 172 38.81 8.32 14.88
N TYR A 173 38.49 8.35 13.59
CA TYR A 173 38.67 7.21 12.69
C TYR A 173 40.12 7.12 12.23
N THR A 174 40.75 5.95 12.39
CA THR A 174 42.19 5.79 12.13
C THR A 174 42.52 5.12 10.80
N THR A 175 41.77 4.10 10.39
CA THR A 175 42.08 3.31 9.17
C THR A 175 40.88 3.06 8.26
N ALA A 176 39.69 3.56 8.62
CA ALA A 176 38.45 3.22 7.93
C ALA A 176 38.32 3.85 6.55
N GLN A 177 37.39 3.31 5.76
CA GLN A 177 37.25 3.57 4.34
C GLN A 177 35.78 3.75 3.95
N TYR A 178 35.55 4.52 2.88
CA TYR A 178 34.23 4.70 2.28
C TYR A 178 33.16 5.30 3.22
N ASN A 179 33.55 6.11 4.21
CA ASN A 179 32.61 6.76 5.13
C ASN A 179 32.28 8.20 4.70
N ILE A 180 31.05 8.64 4.95
CA ILE A 180 30.60 10.02 4.75
C ILE A 180 30.07 10.55 6.09
N GLY A 181 30.78 11.49 6.71
CA GLY A 181 30.33 12.24 7.88
C GLY A 181 30.11 13.71 7.50
N MET A 182 28.86 14.18 7.55
CA MET A 182 28.51 15.56 7.23
C MET A 182 27.72 16.19 8.37
N GLY A 183 28.31 17.16 9.06
CA GLY A 183 27.78 17.83 10.24
C GLY A 183 28.82 17.90 11.36
N ALA A 184 28.62 18.80 12.31
CA ALA A 184 29.49 18.89 13.49
C ALA A 184 29.45 17.57 14.26
N ASN A 185 30.62 16.98 14.50
CA ASN A 185 30.80 15.67 15.15
C ASN A 185 30.03 14.51 14.49
N ALA A 186 29.70 14.62 13.19
CA ALA A 186 29.09 13.51 12.46
C ALA A 186 30.07 12.34 12.38
N LEU A 187 29.65 11.17 12.86
CA LEU A 187 30.50 9.99 13.00
C LEU A 187 31.80 10.30 13.77
N ALA A 188 31.77 11.18 14.77
CA ALA A 188 32.98 11.46 15.56
C ALA A 188 33.35 10.30 16.50
N GLY A 189 32.37 9.45 16.87
CA GLY A 189 32.51 8.22 17.64
C GLY A 189 33.53 8.21 18.80
N HIS A 190 34.11 7.04 19.07
CA HIS A 190 35.12 6.83 20.14
C HIS A 190 36.45 6.36 19.53
N VAL A 191 37.57 6.78 20.11
CA VAL A 191 38.96 6.56 19.61
C VAL A 191 39.21 5.16 19.04
N GLY A 192 39.72 5.09 17.79
CA GLY A 192 40.24 3.85 17.18
C GLY A 192 39.27 3.10 16.28
N MET A 193 38.35 3.80 15.60
CA MET A 193 37.28 3.19 14.80
C MET A 193 37.79 2.59 13.48
N SER A 194 37.19 1.45 13.10
CA SER A 194 37.48 0.70 11.87
C SER A 194 36.23 0.33 11.06
N GLY A 195 35.08 0.95 11.36
CA GLY A 195 33.82 0.69 10.64
C GLY A 195 33.83 1.35 9.26
N ASP A 196 33.51 0.60 8.22
CA ASP A 196 33.55 1.06 6.82
C ASP A 196 32.14 1.31 6.27
N TYR A 197 32.04 2.05 5.17
CA TYR A 197 30.78 2.25 4.42
C TYR A 197 29.64 2.92 5.20
N ASN A 198 29.93 3.74 6.21
CA ASN A 198 28.91 4.45 6.98
C ASN A 198 28.60 5.83 6.38
N ILE A 199 27.33 6.22 6.38
CA ILE A 199 26.85 7.55 6.02
C ILE A 199 26.20 8.16 7.26
N GLY A 200 26.76 9.24 7.79
CA GLY A 200 26.21 10.06 8.87
C GLY A 200 25.99 11.48 8.37
N ILE A 201 24.74 11.93 8.30
CA ILE A 201 24.37 13.27 7.84
C ILE A 201 23.53 13.94 8.92
N GLY A 202 24.10 14.95 9.56
CA GLY A 202 23.53 15.64 10.71
C GLY A 202 24.54 15.76 11.84
N ALA A 203 24.40 16.79 12.68
CA ALA A 203 25.27 16.96 13.82
C ALA A 203 25.09 15.81 14.83
N ASN A 204 26.21 15.33 15.38
CA ASN A 204 26.27 14.24 16.36
C ASN A 204 25.68 12.89 15.88
N THR A 205 25.57 12.65 14.56
CA THR A 205 25.14 11.34 14.04
C THR A 205 26.16 10.25 14.37
N GLY A 206 25.68 9.05 14.69
CA GLY A 206 26.53 7.88 14.94
C GLY A 206 27.55 8.06 16.07
N GLY A 207 27.25 8.92 17.07
CA GLY A 207 28.17 9.26 18.15
C GLY A 207 28.57 8.06 19.02
N THR A 208 27.77 6.99 19.04
CA THR A 208 28.10 5.75 19.77
C THR A 208 28.69 4.66 18.90
N LEU A 209 28.73 4.82 17.58
CA LEU A 209 29.31 3.82 16.67
C LEU A 209 30.81 3.62 17.00
N THR A 210 31.31 2.39 16.90
CA THR A 210 32.74 2.04 17.09
C THR A 210 33.28 1.16 15.96
N THR A 211 32.62 0.03 15.69
CA THR A 211 33.09 -1.00 14.72
C THR A 211 32.04 -1.39 13.69
N GLY A 212 30.82 -0.85 13.81
CA GLY A 212 29.74 -1.11 12.86
C GLY A 212 29.98 -0.49 11.49
N SER A 213 29.47 -1.14 10.46
CA SER A 213 29.70 -0.82 9.05
C SER A 213 28.40 -0.75 8.25
N SER A 214 28.43 -0.08 7.10
CA SER A 214 27.30 -0.05 6.16
C SER A 214 26.01 0.54 6.74
N ASN A 215 26.13 1.52 7.65
CA ASN A 215 24.98 2.22 8.23
C ASN A 215 24.65 3.51 7.49
N ILE A 216 23.39 3.92 7.52
CA ILE A 216 22.90 5.21 7.04
C ILE A 216 22.17 5.89 8.19
N LEU A 217 22.73 6.98 8.71
CA LEU A 217 22.24 7.74 9.84
C LEU A 217 22.00 9.17 9.38
N ILE A 218 20.76 9.62 9.39
CA ILE A 218 20.37 10.94 8.89
C ILE A 218 19.51 11.61 9.97
N GLY A 219 19.91 12.78 10.45
CA GLY A 219 19.18 13.53 11.49
C GLY A 219 20.09 13.98 12.63
N TYR A 220 19.59 14.84 13.53
CA TYR A 220 20.37 15.30 14.67
C TYR A 220 20.47 14.17 15.71
N GLY A 221 21.69 13.74 16.04
CA GLY A 221 21.87 12.66 17.01
C GLY A 221 21.30 11.30 16.58
N ALA A 222 20.99 11.13 15.28
CA ALA A 222 20.54 9.84 14.77
C ALA A 222 21.66 8.82 14.96
N ASP A 223 21.36 7.76 15.70
CA ASP A 223 22.36 6.79 16.13
C ASP A 223 21.92 5.35 15.88
N VAL A 224 22.87 4.44 16.00
CA VAL A 224 22.65 3.00 15.97
C VAL A 224 22.20 2.48 17.34
N PRO A 225 21.48 1.34 17.40
CA PRO A 225 21.08 0.73 18.66
C PRO A 225 22.26 0.22 19.52
N SER A 226 23.42 -0.07 18.89
CA SER A 226 24.64 -0.50 19.58
C SER A 226 25.88 -0.10 18.79
N SER A 227 27.01 0.07 19.45
CA SER A 227 28.25 0.57 18.84
C SER A 227 28.83 -0.31 17.71
N SER A 228 28.44 -1.58 17.64
CA SER A 228 28.87 -2.53 16.61
C SER A 228 27.78 -2.83 15.56
N THR A 229 26.67 -2.08 15.55
CA THR A 229 25.57 -2.31 14.61
C THR A 229 26.02 -2.04 13.18
N SER A 230 25.69 -2.95 12.26
CA SER A 230 25.93 -2.81 10.83
C SER A 230 24.64 -2.93 10.02
N ASN A 231 24.64 -2.40 8.79
CA ASN A 231 23.53 -2.50 7.83
C ASN A 231 22.22 -1.89 8.36
N PHE A 232 22.32 -0.77 9.09
CA PHE A 232 21.19 -0.08 9.71
C PHE A 232 20.89 1.24 9.03
N LEU A 233 19.61 1.55 8.84
CA LEU A 233 19.12 2.88 8.49
C LEU A 233 18.44 3.46 9.72
N ASN A 234 18.79 4.69 10.04
CA ASN A 234 18.05 5.54 10.96
C ASN A 234 17.87 6.91 10.30
N ILE A 235 16.63 7.28 10.01
CA ILE A 235 16.29 8.64 9.61
C ILE A 235 15.50 9.25 10.77
N ASP A 236 16.22 10.05 11.55
CA ASP A 236 15.74 10.92 12.63
C ASP A 236 14.91 10.20 13.70
N GLY A 237 15.17 8.91 13.93
CA GLY A 237 14.42 8.08 14.87
C GLY A 237 13.01 7.71 14.40
N VAL A 238 12.69 7.91 13.11
CA VAL A 238 11.37 7.66 12.54
C VAL A 238 11.41 6.50 11.58
N ILE A 239 12.24 6.58 10.54
CA ILE A 239 12.37 5.49 9.58
C ILE A 239 13.58 4.68 9.99
N PHE A 240 13.33 3.43 10.28
CA PHE A 240 14.38 2.49 10.61
C PHE A 240 14.42 1.41 9.58
N ALA A 241 15.62 1.02 9.19
CA ALA A 241 15.79 -0.22 8.47
C ALA A 241 16.92 -1.06 9.05
N THR A 242 16.74 -2.37 9.02
CA THR A 242 17.73 -3.33 9.52
C THR A 242 18.09 -4.32 8.43
N GLY A 243 19.36 -4.70 8.32
CA GLY A 243 19.81 -5.76 7.41
C GLY A 243 19.78 -5.35 5.93
N MET A 244 20.16 -4.11 5.63
CA MET A 244 20.18 -3.55 4.26
C MET A 244 21.31 -4.13 3.39
N THR A 245 21.30 -5.43 3.11
CA THR A 245 22.38 -6.15 2.39
C THR A 245 21.95 -6.72 1.03
N GLY A 246 20.77 -6.36 0.53
CA GLY A 246 20.17 -6.97 -0.66
C GLY A 246 20.63 -6.36 -1.97
N SER A 247 20.23 -7.00 -3.08
CA SER A 247 20.42 -6.50 -4.45
C SER A 247 19.08 -6.22 -5.13
N VAL A 248 19.08 -5.61 -6.32
CA VAL A 248 17.84 -5.42 -7.11
C VAL A 248 17.15 -6.74 -7.43
N SER A 249 17.91 -7.80 -7.71
CA SER A 249 17.38 -9.14 -8.00
C SER A 249 17.11 -9.99 -6.75
N SER A 250 17.58 -9.53 -5.59
CA SER A 250 17.38 -10.18 -4.30
C SER A 250 17.34 -9.14 -3.17
N PRO A 251 16.26 -8.33 -3.09
CA PRO A 251 16.16 -7.29 -2.07
C PRO A 251 16.20 -7.90 -0.67
N ALA A 252 16.85 -7.21 0.26
CA ALA A 252 16.94 -7.57 1.67
C ALA A 252 16.77 -6.31 2.51
N GLY A 253 16.48 -6.51 3.79
CA GLY A 253 16.23 -5.43 4.74
C GLY A 253 14.75 -5.23 5.02
N LYS A 254 14.48 -4.63 6.17
CA LYS A 254 13.14 -4.38 6.69
C LYS A 254 13.02 -2.91 6.98
N VAL A 255 11.93 -2.26 6.59
CA VAL A 255 11.67 -0.84 6.87
C VAL A 255 10.53 -0.73 7.85
N GLY A 256 10.78 -0.03 8.95
CA GLY A 256 9.82 0.32 9.99
C GLY A 256 9.61 1.81 10.04
N ILE A 257 8.38 2.24 10.23
CA ILE A 257 8.02 3.61 10.54
C ILE A 257 7.66 3.66 12.02
N GLY A 258 8.38 4.44 12.81
CA GLY A 258 8.24 4.53 14.26
C GLY A 258 8.69 3.29 15.04
N THR A 259 9.32 2.31 14.39
CA THR A 259 9.76 1.05 15.01
C THR A 259 11.24 0.80 14.69
N ALA A 260 12.12 0.98 15.69
CA ALA A 260 13.59 0.91 15.55
C ALA A 260 14.13 -0.45 15.09
N SER A 261 13.36 -1.51 15.28
CA SER A 261 13.67 -2.85 14.82
C SER A 261 12.41 -3.43 14.17
N PRO A 262 12.08 -2.99 12.94
CA PRO A 262 10.91 -3.50 12.25
C PRO A 262 10.98 -5.02 12.17
N ALA A 263 9.98 -5.70 12.71
CA ALA A 263 9.91 -7.14 12.65
C ALA A 263 9.67 -7.65 11.21
N VAL A 264 9.06 -6.84 10.34
CA VAL A 264 8.59 -7.21 9.01
C VAL A 264 8.89 -6.13 7.96
N SER A 265 9.07 -6.53 6.71
CA SER A 265 9.15 -5.60 5.56
C SER A 265 7.75 -5.22 5.10
N LEU A 266 7.52 -3.94 4.77
CA LEU A 266 6.29 -3.47 4.13
C LEU A 266 6.47 -3.57 2.60
N ASP A 267 5.76 -4.51 1.97
CA ASP A 267 5.76 -4.73 0.52
C ASP A 267 4.43 -4.23 -0.08
N LEU A 268 4.50 -3.30 -1.04
CA LEU A 268 3.36 -2.76 -1.78
C LEU A 268 3.70 -2.86 -3.28
N SER A 269 3.42 -4.01 -3.89
CA SER A 269 3.72 -4.29 -5.30
C SER A 269 2.88 -3.47 -6.28
N GLN A 270 3.33 -3.40 -7.54
CA GLN A 270 2.83 -2.48 -8.56
C GLN A 270 1.64 -2.98 -9.42
N ASN A 271 0.72 -3.85 -8.98
CA ASN A 271 -0.48 -4.16 -9.79
C ASN A 271 -1.70 -4.65 -8.98
N THR A 272 -2.83 -3.90 -8.99
CA THR A 272 -4.17 -4.36 -8.54
C THR A 272 -4.27 -4.96 -7.11
N ASP A 273 -3.38 -4.53 -6.22
CA ASP A 273 -3.05 -5.22 -4.96
C ASP A 273 -3.85 -4.74 -3.72
N ALA A 274 -4.14 -5.67 -2.81
CA ALA A 274 -4.78 -5.42 -1.52
C ALA A 274 -3.78 -5.49 -0.35
N LEU A 275 -4.00 -4.67 0.69
CA LEU A 275 -3.21 -4.66 1.93
C LEU A 275 -3.68 -5.78 2.87
N ALA A 276 -2.77 -6.70 3.25
CA ALA A 276 -3.03 -7.67 4.30
C ALA A 276 -3.02 -6.97 5.68
N LEU A 277 -4.12 -7.09 6.40
CA LEU A 277 -4.30 -6.50 7.72
C LEU A 277 -4.02 -7.59 8.79
N PRO A 278 -3.53 -7.24 10.00
CA PRO A 278 -3.38 -8.19 11.11
C PRO A 278 -4.62 -9.10 11.29
N VAL A 279 -4.50 -10.31 11.83
CA VAL A 279 -5.66 -11.21 12.05
C VAL A 279 -5.56 -11.86 13.43
N GLY A 280 -6.67 -12.06 14.14
CA GLY A 280 -6.71 -12.92 15.34
C GLY A 280 -8.07 -12.98 16.03
N THR A 281 -8.22 -13.77 17.08
CA THR A 281 -9.50 -13.94 17.82
C THR A 281 -9.88 -12.71 18.65
N THR A 282 -11.13 -12.65 19.13
CA THR A 282 -11.57 -11.63 20.10
C THR A 282 -10.70 -11.58 21.35
N GLY A 283 -10.16 -12.71 21.80
CA GLY A 283 -9.26 -12.75 22.97
C GLY A 283 -7.85 -12.20 22.71
N GLN A 284 -7.44 -12.06 21.44
CA GLN A 284 -6.10 -11.64 21.01
C GLN A 284 -6.05 -10.18 20.53
N ARG A 285 -7.02 -9.41 20.99
CA ARG A 285 -7.11 -7.98 20.80
C ARG A 285 -5.93 -7.33 21.53
N PRO A 286 -4.97 -6.68 20.85
CA PRO A 286 -3.93 -5.94 21.56
C PRO A 286 -4.57 -4.82 22.38
N THR A 287 -3.79 -4.22 23.28
CA THR A 287 -4.15 -2.92 23.86
C THR A 287 -4.35 -1.97 22.70
N GLY A 288 -5.61 -1.77 22.32
CA GLY A 288 -5.89 -1.30 21.00
C GLY A 288 -5.47 0.16 20.85
N THR A 289 -4.88 0.45 19.70
CA THR A 289 -4.73 1.81 19.21
C THR A 289 -5.78 2.01 18.14
N ASN A 290 -6.57 3.08 18.24
CA ASN A 290 -7.63 3.32 17.26
C ASN A 290 -7.04 3.33 15.84
N GLY A 291 -7.70 2.66 14.90
CA GLY A 291 -7.23 2.55 13.51
C GLY A 291 -6.33 1.34 13.24
N GLU A 292 -6.01 0.54 14.25
CA GLU A 292 -5.56 -0.83 14.03
C GLU A 292 -6.69 -1.59 13.36
N ILE A 293 -6.51 -1.87 12.09
CA ILE A 293 -7.42 -2.73 11.36
C ILE A 293 -6.84 -4.13 11.41
N ARG A 294 -7.67 -5.09 11.72
CA ARG A 294 -7.34 -6.50 11.71
C ARG A 294 -8.52 -7.31 11.19
N TYR A 295 -8.38 -8.61 11.07
CA TYR A 295 -9.48 -9.53 10.89
C TYR A 295 -9.70 -10.32 12.18
N ASN A 296 -10.93 -10.38 12.66
CA ASN A 296 -11.38 -11.21 13.77
C ASN A 296 -11.83 -12.60 13.28
N SER A 297 -11.10 -13.64 13.66
CA SER A 297 -11.47 -15.01 13.27
C SER A 297 -12.57 -15.63 14.12
N THR A 298 -12.77 -15.17 15.36
CA THR A 298 -13.89 -15.62 16.21
C THR A 298 -15.22 -15.17 15.65
N THR A 299 -15.26 -13.96 15.11
CA THR A 299 -16.47 -13.38 14.52
C THR A 299 -16.49 -13.48 13.00
N ALA A 300 -15.49 -14.12 12.39
CA ALA A 300 -15.30 -14.23 10.94
C ALA A 300 -15.47 -12.89 10.19
N ALA A 301 -14.88 -11.82 10.72
CA ALA A 301 -15.10 -10.46 10.23
C ALA A 301 -13.82 -9.65 10.24
N LEU A 302 -13.65 -8.74 9.28
CA LEU A 302 -12.70 -7.65 9.49
C LEU A 302 -13.10 -6.91 10.78
N GLU A 303 -12.19 -6.50 11.65
CA GLU A 303 -12.48 -5.71 12.83
C GLU A 303 -11.46 -4.57 12.95
N ALA A 304 -11.87 -3.46 13.51
CA ALA A 304 -10.95 -2.39 13.84
C ALA A 304 -11.10 -2.02 15.30
N TYR A 305 -9.99 -1.61 15.91
CA TYR A 305 -10.09 -0.91 17.17
C TYR A 305 -10.63 0.49 16.89
N ILE A 306 -11.89 0.73 17.24
CA ILE A 306 -12.63 1.97 17.02
C ILE A 306 -13.46 2.32 18.27
N GLY A 307 -13.38 3.56 18.73
CA GLY A 307 -14.11 3.99 19.92
C GLY A 307 -13.61 3.37 21.23
N GLY A 308 -12.31 3.02 21.32
CA GLY A 308 -11.73 2.41 22.53
C GLY A 308 -12.13 0.95 22.73
N ALA A 309 -12.70 0.34 21.70
CA ALA A 309 -13.10 -1.05 21.68
C ALA A 309 -12.85 -1.63 20.30
N TRP A 310 -12.77 -2.93 20.23
CA TRP A 310 -12.69 -3.63 18.97
C TRP A 310 -14.09 -3.93 18.44
N ALA A 311 -14.36 -3.48 17.21
CA ALA A 311 -15.65 -3.67 16.55
C ALA A 311 -15.46 -4.31 15.17
N SER A 312 -16.41 -5.17 14.81
CA SER A 312 -16.48 -5.78 13.48
C SER A 312 -16.75 -4.73 12.39
N LEU A 313 -16.14 -4.90 11.23
CA LEU A 313 -16.27 -4.15 9.98
C LEU A 313 -17.02 -4.98 8.90
N GLY A 314 -17.57 -6.16 9.25
CA GLY A 314 -18.54 -6.89 8.43
C GLY A 314 -18.40 -8.43 8.45
N THR A 315 -19.52 -9.15 8.58
CA THR A 315 -19.65 -10.60 8.35
C THR A 315 -20.33 -10.86 7.00
N GLY A 316 -19.55 -10.87 5.92
CA GLY A 316 -20.01 -11.36 4.62
C GLY A 316 -19.98 -12.88 4.53
N SER A 317 -20.75 -13.58 5.38
CA SER A 317 -21.19 -14.94 5.01
C SER A 317 -22.20 -14.80 3.87
N SER A 318 -22.13 -15.68 2.88
CA SER A 318 -23.09 -15.80 1.79
C SER A 318 -24.51 -15.55 2.30
N VAL A 319 -25.13 -14.47 1.82
CA VAL A 319 -26.50 -14.09 2.20
C VAL A 319 -27.47 -15.10 1.60
N SER A 320 -27.67 -16.23 2.28
CA SER A 320 -28.81 -17.11 2.06
C SER A 320 -30.01 -16.52 2.80
N GLY A 321 -30.59 -15.47 2.24
CA GLY A 321 -31.85 -14.91 2.70
C GLY A 321 -32.69 -14.44 1.52
N ASP A 322 -34.00 -14.35 1.71
CA ASP A 322 -34.90 -13.81 0.70
C ASP A 322 -35.05 -12.30 0.93
N ALA A 323 -34.68 -11.49 -0.07
CA ALA A 323 -34.79 -10.04 -0.02
C ALA A 323 -36.24 -9.55 0.18
N PHE A 324 -37.21 -10.41 -0.13
CA PHE A 324 -38.64 -10.16 0.04
C PHE A 324 -39.26 -11.08 1.09
N TRP A 325 -38.48 -11.57 2.06
CA TRP A 325 -38.97 -12.50 3.09
C TRP A 325 -40.16 -11.92 3.88
N ASN A 326 -40.14 -10.63 4.21
CA ASN A 326 -41.28 -9.95 4.87
C ASN A 326 -42.56 -9.94 4.03
N ASN A 327 -42.48 -10.18 2.72
CA ASN A 327 -43.63 -10.31 1.84
C ASN A 327 -44.09 -11.76 1.69
N VAL A 328 -43.36 -12.76 2.18
CA VAL A 328 -43.75 -14.17 2.13
C VAL A 328 -44.83 -14.44 3.16
N VAL A 329 -45.99 -14.84 2.66
CA VAL A 329 -47.24 -14.85 3.43
C VAL A 329 -47.83 -16.25 3.61
N PHE A 330 -47.42 -17.19 2.77
CA PHE A 330 -47.77 -18.61 2.85
C PHE A 330 -46.68 -19.42 2.15
N MET A 331 -46.19 -20.46 2.82
CA MET A 331 -45.03 -21.25 2.42
C MET A 331 -45.06 -22.65 3.06
N PRO A 332 -46.02 -23.50 2.66
CA PRO A 332 -46.13 -24.85 3.21
C PRO A 332 -44.95 -25.73 2.77
N ARG A 333 -44.32 -26.40 3.74
CA ARG A 333 -43.23 -27.35 3.51
C ARG A 333 -43.65 -28.75 3.92
N ALA A 334 -43.52 -29.70 2.99
CA ALA A 334 -43.66 -31.11 3.28
C ALA A 334 -42.53 -31.58 4.20
N ALA A 335 -42.82 -32.54 5.06
CA ALA A 335 -41.89 -33.14 5.98
C ALA A 335 -42.10 -34.65 6.09
N ALA A 336 -41.22 -35.33 6.80
CA ALA A 336 -41.32 -36.76 7.04
C ALA A 336 -42.65 -37.16 7.69
N SER A 337 -42.99 -38.45 7.58
CA SER A 337 -44.18 -39.04 8.20
C SER A 337 -45.50 -38.39 7.78
N ASN A 338 -45.59 -37.92 6.52
CA ASN A 338 -46.80 -37.32 5.95
C ASN A 338 -47.26 -36.07 6.71
N THR A 339 -46.30 -35.27 7.18
CA THR A 339 -46.57 -34.02 7.91
C THR A 339 -46.08 -32.80 7.12
N GLY A 340 -46.38 -31.61 7.60
CA GLY A 340 -45.79 -30.37 7.10
C GLY A 340 -46.24 -29.16 7.90
N THR A 341 -45.55 -28.05 7.69
CA THR A 341 -45.80 -26.79 8.38
C THR A 341 -45.67 -25.62 7.41
N ASP A 342 -46.39 -24.54 7.66
CA ASP A 342 -46.10 -23.27 7.02
C ASP A 342 -44.85 -22.66 7.66
N VAL A 343 -43.80 -22.47 6.87
CA VAL A 343 -42.55 -21.85 7.34
C VAL A 343 -42.49 -20.36 7.05
N SER A 344 -43.57 -19.77 6.53
CA SER A 344 -43.67 -18.31 6.39
C SER A 344 -43.63 -17.61 7.74
N GLY A 345 -43.38 -16.30 7.74
CA GLY A 345 -43.45 -15.49 8.97
C GLY A 345 -44.84 -15.44 9.63
N ASN A 346 -45.89 -15.97 8.97
CA ASN A 346 -47.27 -15.94 9.46
C ASN A 346 -47.72 -17.22 10.18
N ALA A 347 -46.95 -18.32 10.09
CA ALA A 347 -47.25 -19.60 10.74
C ALA A 347 -48.70 -20.10 10.52
N VAL A 348 -49.16 -20.12 9.27
CA VAL A 348 -50.51 -20.56 8.89
C VAL A 348 -50.70 -22.04 9.24
N THR A 349 -51.80 -22.38 9.91
CA THR A 349 -52.12 -23.78 10.23
C THR A 349 -52.58 -24.53 8.98
N LEU A 350 -51.96 -25.68 8.71
CA LEU A 350 -52.29 -26.55 7.59
C LEU A 350 -53.25 -27.68 8.01
N THR A 351 -54.25 -27.95 7.18
CA THR A 351 -55.10 -29.14 7.21
C THR A 351 -54.57 -30.13 6.18
N LEU A 352 -54.17 -31.32 6.64
CA LEU A 352 -53.46 -32.32 5.84
C LEU A 352 -54.12 -33.71 5.92
N THR A 353 -55.43 -33.77 6.17
CA THR A 353 -56.16 -35.04 6.33
C THR A 353 -56.01 -35.90 5.07
N GLY A 354 -55.35 -37.06 5.20
CA GLY A 354 -55.12 -38.00 4.09
C GLY A 354 -53.95 -37.65 3.17
N MET A 355 -53.30 -36.48 3.34
CA MET A 355 -52.13 -36.10 2.56
C MET A 355 -50.94 -37.01 2.86
N THR A 356 -50.11 -37.27 1.84
CA THR A 356 -48.86 -38.01 1.97
C THR A 356 -47.69 -37.25 1.36
N THR A 357 -46.46 -37.63 1.74
CA THR A 357 -45.23 -36.95 1.34
C THR A 357 -44.22 -37.93 0.73
N SER A 358 -43.46 -37.48 -0.26
CA SER A 358 -42.41 -38.27 -0.91
C SER A 358 -41.04 -37.67 -0.64
N SER A 359 -40.06 -38.52 -0.31
CA SER A 359 -38.63 -38.18 -0.28
C SER A 359 -37.85 -38.71 -1.49
N SER A 360 -38.49 -39.51 -2.35
CA SER A 360 -37.86 -40.11 -3.54
C SER A 360 -38.13 -39.30 -4.82
N THR A 361 -39.21 -38.52 -4.84
CA THR A 361 -39.57 -37.65 -5.96
C THR A 361 -39.73 -36.22 -5.44
N THR A 362 -38.62 -35.49 -5.41
CA THR A 362 -38.54 -34.15 -4.78
C THR A 362 -37.98 -33.09 -5.72
N LYS A 363 -38.21 -31.82 -5.38
CA LYS A 363 -37.64 -30.68 -6.11
C LYS A 363 -37.31 -29.54 -5.15
N GLN A 364 -36.02 -29.19 -5.09
CA GLN A 364 -35.43 -28.26 -4.13
C GLN A 364 -35.52 -28.74 -2.68
N ASP A 365 -36.74 -28.94 -2.15
CA ASP A 365 -36.98 -29.38 -0.78
C ASP A 365 -36.64 -30.86 -0.58
N THR A 366 -36.40 -31.23 0.68
CA THR A 366 -36.14 -32.64 1.08
C THR A 366 -37.35 -33.54 0.87
N TYR A 367 -38.56 -32.98 0.89
CA TYR A 367 -39.82 -33.71 0.67
C TYR A 367 -40.71 -32.93 -0.30
N SER A 368 -41.49 -33.65 -1.09
CA SER A 368 -42.62 -33.12 -1.85
C SER A 368 -43.93 -33.64 -1.29
N TRP A 369 -44.99 -32.90 -1.53
CA TRP A 369 -46.35 -33.39 -1.35
C TRP A 369 -46.69 -34.37 -2.48
N ILE A 370 -47.30 -35.50 -2.13
CA ILE A 370 -47.91 -36.41 -3.10
C ILE A 370 -49.32 -35.92 -3.34
N CYS A 371 -49.60 -35.54 -4.57
CA CYS A 371 -50.92 -35.14 -5.03
C CYS A 371 -51.59 -36.42 -5.57
N ASP A 372 -52.68 -36.86 -4.95
CA ASP A 372 -53.40 -38.09 -5.35
C ASP A 372 -54.69 -37.81 -6.14
N GLY A 373 -55.02 -36.53 -6.33
CA GLY A 373 -56.23 -36.07 -7.01
C GLY A 373 -57.47 -35.99 -6.12
N THR A 374 -57.38 -36.35 -4.84
CA THR A 374 -58.52 -36.39 -3.90
C THR A 374 -58.27 -35.64 -2.60
N HIS A 375 -57.03 -35.62 -2.11
CA HIS A 375 -56.63 -34.89 -0.92
C HIS A 375 -55.86 -33.62 -1.29
N THR A 376 -56.00 -32.58 -0.47
CA THR A 376 -55.38 -31.28 -0.72
C THR A 376 -54.64 -30.77 0.50
N ILE A 377 -53.65 -29.91 0.24
CA ILE A 377 -53.04 -29.07 1.28
C ILE A 377 -53.98 -27.90 1.47
N SER A 378 -54.68 -27.85 2.61
CA SER A 378 -55.64 -26.78 2.87
C SER A 378 -55.20 -25.89 4.02
N ALA A 379 -55.53 -24.61 3.95
CA ALA A 379 -55.42 -23.67 5.06
C ALA A 379 -56.74 -22.92 5.24
N ALA A 380 -57.25 -22.89 6.48
CA ALA A 380 -58.50 -22.17 6.81
C ALA A 380 -58.31 -20.65 6.71
N SER A 381 -59.40 -19.88 6.91
CA SER A 381 -59.54 -18.41 6.78
C SER A 381 -58.52 -17.51 7.50
N SER A 382 -57.47 -18.09 8.10
CA SER A 382 -56.27 -17.43 8.62
C SER A 382 -55.24 -17.04 7.54
N VAL A 383 -55.45 -17.43 6.28
CA VAL A 383 -54.70 -16.82 5.17
C VAL A 383 -55.11 -15.34 5.08
N PRO A 384 -54.19 -14.36 5.09
CA PRO A 384 -54.58 -12.95 5.20
C PRO A 384 -55.61 -12.59 4.13
N ALA A 385 -56.71 -11.95 4.54
CA ALA A 385 -57.81 -11.52 3.67
C ALA A 385 -57.38 -10.67 2.44
N SER A 386 -56.12 -10.25 2.41
CA SER A 386 -55.46 -9.43 1.41
C SER A 386 -54.42 -10.20 0.55
N LEU A 387 -54.34 -11.53 0.62
CA LEU A 387 -53.28 -12.35 0.00
C LEU A 387 -53.10 -12.06 -1.49
N LEU A 388 -54.21 -11.84 -2.19
CA LEU A 388 -54.27 -11.63 -3.65
C LEU A 388 -54.80 -10.23 -4.00
N SER A 389 -54.65 -9.29 -3.08
CA SER A 389 -54.91 -7.86 -3.30
C SER A 389 -53.61 -7.12 -3.62
N GLY A 390 -53.64 -6.28 -4.65
CA GLY A 390 -52.43 -5.62 -5.17
C GLY A 390 -51.48 -6.61 -5.83
N ASP A 391 -50.18 -6.34 -5.73
CA ASP A 391 -49.13 -7.15 -6.36
C ASP A 391 -48.83 -8.41 -5.55
N PHE A 392 -48.74 -9.55 -6.25
CA PHE A 392 -48.43 -10.83 -5.64
C PHE A 392 -47.69 -11.76 -6.59
N THR A 393 -47.09 -12.81 -6.02
CA THR A 393 -46.52 -13.95 -6.73
C THR A 393 -46.96 -15.22 -6.02
N ILE A 394 -47.53 -16.15 -6.77
CA ILE A 394 -47.69 -17.55 -6.37
C ILE A 394 -46.75 -18.37 -7.22
N GLU A 395 -45.87 -19.14 -6.60
CA GLU A 395 -44.94 -19.99 -7.34
C GLU A 395 -44.77 -21.34 -6.66
N PHE A 396 -44.50 -22.35 -7.48
CA PHE A 396 -44.21 -23.71 -7.03
C PHE A 396 -43.59 -24.54 -8.14
N TRP A 397 -42.97 -25.65 -7.74
CA TRP A 397 -42.66 -26.74 -8.64
C TRP A 397 -43.77 -27.76 -8.64
N TYR A 398 -44.15 -28.24 -9.83
CA TYR A 398 -45.10 -29.32 -9.99
C TYR A 398 -44.55 -30.41 -10.92
N TYR A 399 -44.98 -31.65 -10.67
CA TYR A 399 -44.70 -32.83 -11.47
C TYR A 399 -46.00 -33.60 -11.64
N GLN A 400 -46.56 -33.61 -12.84
CA GLN A 400 -47.88 -34.21 -13.08
C GLN A 400 -47.75 -35.55 -13.80
N THR A 401 -48.54 -36.55 -13.40
CA THR A 401 -48.52 -37.90 -13.98
C THR A 401 -49.75 -38.22 -14.83
N ALA A 402 -50.82 -37.43 -14.75
CA ALA A 402 -52.07 -37.60 -15.51
C ALA A 402 -52.73 -36.25 -15.82
N ASN A 403 -53.54 -36.17 -16.88
CA ASN A 403 -54.13 -34.91 -17.35
C ASN A 403 -55.27 -34.37 -16.44
N GLY A 404 -55.33 -33.04 -16.32
CA GLY A 404 -56.44 -32.27 -15.72
C GLY A 404 -56.44 -32.22 -14.19
N ALA A 405 -56.42 -31.00 -13.62
CA ALA A 405 -56.69 -30.69 -12.20
C ALA A 405 -56.29 -29.25 -11.79
N ASP A 406 -56.61 -28.89 -10.53
CA ASP A 406 -56.32 -27.60 -9.90
C ASP A 406 -55.01 -27.65 -9.10
N PHE A 407 -54.07 -26.75 -9.40
CA PHE A 407 -52.79 -26.63 -8.68
C PHE A 407 -52.90 -25.75 -7.44
N TYR A 408 -53.70 -24.70 -7.55
CA TYR A 408 -54.00 -23.73 -6.50
C TYR A 408 -55.44 -23.27 -6.69
N ASP A 409 -56.25 -23.37 -5.65
CA ASP A 409 -57.66 -22.99 -5.63
C ASP A 409 -57.90 -22.14 -4.38
N ALA A 410 -58.25 -20.87 -4.60
CA ALA A 410 -58.76 -20.01 -3.54
C ALA A 410 -60.28 -20.17 -3.47
N GLN A 411 -60.75 -21.01 -2.53
CA GLN A 411 -62.11 -21.55 -2.45
C GLN A 411 -63.17 -20.53 -2.02
N VAL A 412 -63.42 -19.55 -2.88
CA VAL A 412 -64.39 -18.47 -2.67
C VAL A 412 -65.09 -18.07 -3.98
N THR A 413 -66.26 -17.45 -3.85
CA THR A 413 -66.95 -16.86 -5.00
C THR A 413 -66.08 -15.73 -5.59
N ASN A 414 -65.76 -15.80 -6.89
CA ASN A 414 -64.77 -14.95 -7.56
C ASN A 414 -63.33 -15.16 -7.05
N GLY A 415 -62.98 -16.39 -6.69
CA GLY A 415 -61.62 -16.79 -6.30
C GLY A 415 -60.60 -16.74 -7.44
N PHE A 416 -59.35 -17.04 -7.08
CA PHE A 416 -58.21 -17.09 -7.99
C PHE A 416 -57.70 -18.51 -8.06
N ASP A 417 -57.61 -19.05 -9.27
CA ASP A 417 -57.23 -20.44 -9.47
C ASP A 417 -56.08 -20.54 -10.47
N ILE A 418 -55.21 -21.50 -10.22
CA ILE A 418 -54.20 -21.93 -11.17
C ILE A 418 -54.55 -23.37 -11.52
N GLU A 419 -54.97 -23.57 -12.75
CA GLU A 419 -55.53 -24.83 -13.21
C GLU A 419 -54.75 -25.36 -14.40
N MET A 420 -54.96 -26.65 -14.68
CA MET A 420 -54.58 -27.28 -15.93
C MET A 420 -55.82 -27.61 -16.72
N THR A 421 -55.83 -27.20 -17.99
CA THR A 421 -56.82 -27.71 -18.94
C THR A 421 -56.65 -29.21 -19.16
N SER A 422 -57.65 -29.85 -19.78
CA SER A 422 -57.61 -31.26 -20.18
C SER A 422 -56.47 -31.63 -21.16
N THR A 423 -55.80 -30.62 -21.73
CA THR A 423 -54.63 -30.75 -22.61
C THR A 423 -53.30 -30.47 -21.91
N ASN A 424 -53.27 -30.31 -20.58
CA ASN A 424 -52.10 -29.93 -19.78
C ASN A 424 -51.55 -28.55 -20.13
N THR A 425 -52.44 -27.60 -20.39
CA THR A 425 -52.09 -26.20 -20.57
C THR A 425 -52.29 -25.48 -19.23
N PRO A 426 -51.22 -24.99 -18.59
CA PRO A 426 -51.36 -24.17 -17.39
C PRO A 426 -52.14 -22.88 -17.68
N THR A 427 -53.05 -22.55 -16.79
CA THR A 427 -53.92 -21.39 -16.89
C THR A 427 -54.13 -20.72 -15.55
N ILE A 428 -54.41 -19.42 -15.59
CA ILE A 428 -54.87 -18.63 -14.46
C ILE A 428 -56.34 -18.32 -14.68
N HIS A 429 -57.18 -18.73 -13.75
CA HIS A 429 -58.63 -18.64 -13.83
C HIS A 429 -59.21 -17.76 -12.70
N GLN A 430 -60.42 -17.28 -12.94
CA GLN A 430 -61.27 -16.70 -11.91
C GLN A 430 -62.46 -17.62 -11.65
N ASN A 431 -62.54 -18.11 -10.40
CA ASN A 431 -63.50 -19.07 -9.91
C ASN A 431 -64.96 -18.59 -10.10
N ASN A 432 -65.89 -19.51 -10.40
CA ASN A 432 -67.34 -19.28 -10.61
C ASN A 432 -67.75 -18.32 -11.76
N VAL A 433 -66.83 -17.86 -12.59
CA VAL A 433 -67.12 -17.07 -13.81
C VAL A 433 -66.66 -17.79 -15.09
N GLY A 434 -65.86 -18.87 -14.97
CA GLY A 434 -65.41 -19.70 -16.09
C GLY A 434 -64.49 -18.98 -17.07
N ASN A 435 -63.89 -17.86 -16.66
CA ASN A 435 -63.08 -17.01 -17.54
C ASN A 435 -61.59 -17.28 -17.32
N ILE A 436 -60.90 -17.70 -18.38
CA ILE A 436 -59.44 -17.83 -18.41
C ILE A 436 -58.85 -16.42 -18.46
N ILE A 437 -58.11 -16.02 -17.42
CA ILE A 437 -57.43 -14.74 -17.38
C ILE A 437 -56.16 -14.82 -18.26
N VAL A 438 -55.32 -15.83 -18.03
CA VAL A 438 -54.09 -16.07 -18.81
C VAL A 438 -53.94 -17.55 -19.09
N SER A 439 -53.52 -17.91 -20.30
CA SER A 439 -53.13 -19.27 -20.67
C SER A 439 -51.66 -19.32 -21.07
N SER A 440 -51.00 -20.45 -20.82
CA SER A 440 -49.63 -20.66 -21.28
C SER A 440 -49.50 -20.80 -22.81
N GLY A 441 -50.63 -20.93 -23.53
CA GLY A 441 -50.67 -21.08 -24.99
C GLY A 441 -50.07 -22.40 -25.51
N GLY A 442 -49.63 -23.30 -24.63
CA GLY A 442 -49.01 -24.57 -24.97
C GLY A 442 -48.89 -25.52 -23.77
N ASN A 443 -48.84 -26.81 -24.07
CA ASN A 443 -48.90 -27.86 -23.06
C ASN A 443 -47.56 -28.07 -22.36
N THR A 444 -47.56 -28.40 -21.07
CA THR A 444 -46.36 -28.91 -20.39
C THR A 444 -46.33 -30.44 -20.43
N SER A 445 -45.13 -31.02 -20.40
CA SER A 445 -44.95 -32.47 -20.43
C SER A 445 -45.41 -33.11 -19.12
N LEU A 446 -46.04 -34.29 -19.23
CA LEU A 446 -46.21 -35.18 -18.08
C LEU A 446 -44.86 -35.80 -17.67
N ASN A 447 -44.79 -36.25 -16.43
CA ASN A 447 -43.64 -36.95 -15.86
C ASN A 447 -42.33 -36.13 -15.87
N ALA A 448 -42.44 -34.80 -15.81
CA ALA A 448 -41.33 -33.88 -15.69
C ALA A 448 -41.64 -32.78 -14.65
N TRP A 449 -40.59 -32.24 -14.04
CA TRP A 449 -40.71 -31.09 -13.15
C TRP A 449 -40.79 -29.82 -13.97
N HIS A 450 -41.81 -29.01 -13.69
CA HIS A 450 -41.97 -27.67 -14.23
C HIS A 450 -42.10 -26.66 -13.08
N HIS A 451 -41.52 -25.48 -13.26
CA HIS A 451 -41.75 -24.35 -12.36
C HIS A 451 -42.86 -23.48 -12.92
N LEU A 452 -43.84 -23.15 -12.09
CA LEU A 452 -44.90 -22.22 -12.41
C LEU A 452 -44.79 -21.01 -11.50
N ALA A 453 -44.91 -19.81 -12.09
CA ALA A 453 -45.16 -18.60 -11.34
C ALA A 453 -46.33 -17.82 -11.95
N ALA A 454 -47.34 -17.55 -11.13
CA ALA A 454 -48.41 -16.61 -11.43
C ALA A 454 -48.09 -15.30 -10.71
N VAL A 455 -47.89 -14.22 -11.46
CA VAL A 455 -47.49 -12.92 -10.91
C VAL A 455 -48.52 -11.87 -11.28
N ARG A 456 -48.86 -11.01 -10.32
CA ARG A 456 -49.61 -9.78 -10.57
C ARG A 456 -48.73 -8.58 -10.28
N GLN A 457 -48.65 -7.65 -11.23
CA GLN A 457 -47.98 -6.37 -11.05
C GLN A 457 -48.82 -5.24 -11.65
N GLY A 458 -49.18 -4.25 -10.85
CA GLY A 458 -49.78 -3.01 -11.36
C GLY A 458 -51.10 -3.19 -12.13
N GLY A 459 -51.83 -4.28 -11.88
CA GLY A 459 -53.07 -4.62 -12.60
C GLY A 459 -52.90 -5.48 -13.84
N GLU A 460 -51.70 -6.01 -14.11
CA GLU A 460 -51.43 -7.02 -15.14
C GLU A 460 -51.09 -8.37 -14.49
N MET A 461 -51.65 -9.46 -15.03
CA MET A 461 -51.29 -10.83 -14.68
C MET A 461 -50.27 -11.38 -15.67
N TYR A 462 -49.32 -12.15 -15.15
CA TYR A 462 -48.28 -12.83 -15.91
C TYR A 462 -48.26 -14.30 -15.50
N LEU A 463 -48.24 -15.19 -16.51
CA LEU A 463 -48.01 -16.61 -16.30
C LEU A 463 -46.63 -16.99 -16.85
N TRP A 464 -45.77 -17.50 -15.96
CA TRP A 464 -44.43 -17.96 -16.27
C TRP A 464 -44.35 -19.47 -16.10
N ILE A 465 -43.74 -20.14 -17.08
CA ILE A 465 -43.43 -21.57 -17.00
C ILE A 465 -41.94 -21.75 -17.28
N ASP A 466 -41.25 -22.43 -16.38
CA ASP A 466 -39.81 -22.66 -16.40
C ASP A 466 -39.00 -21.37 -16.61
N GLY A 467 -39.48 -20.27 -16.01
CA GLY A 467 -38.84 -18.97 -16.07
C GLY A 467 -39.11 -18.16 -17.34
N ALA A 468 -39.79 -18.74 -18.33
CA ALA A 468 -40.18 -18.07 -19.57
C ALA A 468 -41.63 -17.53 -19.50
N LEU A 469 -41.86 -16.30 -19.98
CA LEU A 469 -43.20 -15.71 -20.07
C LEU A 469 -44.05 -16.50 -21.07
N LYS A 470 -45.26 -16.88 -20.67
CA LYS A 470 -46.19 -17.61 -21.52
C LYS A 470 -47.44 -16.83 -21.89
N GLY A 471 -47.89 -15.91 -21.04
CA GLY A 471 -49.02 -15.05 -21.34
C GLY A 471 -49.17 -13.91 -20.35
N THR A 472 -49.90 -12.88 -20.78
CA THR A 472 -50.23 -11.71 -19.96
C THR A 472 -51.67 -11.29 -20.19
N ALA A 473 -52.32 -10.74 -19.17
CA ALA A 473 -53.63 -10.11 -19.32
C ALA A 473 -53.91 -9.08 -18.22
N ALA A 474 -54.58 -8.00 -18.61
CA ALA A 474 -55.08 -7.01 -17.68
C ALA A 474 -56.06 -7.67 -16.69
N ASN A 475 -55.82 -7.48 -15.40
CA ASN A 475 -56.68 -7.95 -14.33
C ASN A 475 -56.66 -6.95 -13.16
N THR A 476 -57.79 -6.29 -12.94
CA THR A 476 -58.03 -5.40 -11.79
C THR A 476 -58.91 -6.04 -10.72
N THR A 477 -59.31 -7.31 -10.89
CA THR A 477 -60.13 -8.06 -9.94
C THR A 477 -59.50 -8.08 -8.55
N ILE A 478 -60.31 -7.86 -7.52
CA ILE A 478 -59.91 -8.08 -6.12
C ILE A 478 -60.42 -9.46 -5.73
N PHE A 479 -59.51 -10.39 -5.47
CA PHE A 479 -59.88 -11.73 -5.03
C PHE A 479 -60.17 -11.72 -3.53
N PRO A 480 -61.34 -12.18 -3.08
CA PRO A 480 -61.72 -12.11 -1.67
C PRO A 480 -60.92 -13.10 -0.80
N ALA A 481 -60.94 -12.83 0.51
CA ALA A 481 -60.37 -13.72 1.53
C ALA A 481 -61.04 -15.10 1.49
N GLY A 482 -60.25 -16.17 1.43
CA GLY A 482 -60.76 -17.53 1.33
C GLY A 482 -59.83 -18.57 1.93
N SER A 483 -60.32 -19.80 2.06
CA SER A 483 -59.43 -20.95 2.26
C SER A 483 -58.62 -21.19 1.00
N VAL A 484 -57.39 -21.62 1.18
CA VAL A 484 -56.52 -22.06 0.08
C VAL A 484 -56.51 -23.58 0.05
N SER A 485 -56.62 -24.15 -1.15
CA SER A 485 -56.50 -25.58 -1.43
C SER A 485 -55.46 -25.77 -2.55
N MET A 486 -54.55 -26.73 -2.39
CA MET A 486 -53.49 -27.01 -3.36
C MET A 486 -53.31 -28.52 -3.54
N CYS A 487 -52.61 -28.93 -4.59
CA CYS A 487 -52.24 -30.34 -4.82
C CYS A 487 -53.46 -31.24 -5.16
N ALA A 488 -54.52 -30.68 -5.76
CA ALA A 488 -55.73 -31.40 -6.17
C ALA A 488 -55.58 -32.15 -7.51
N TYR A 489 -54.38 -32.66 -7.81
CA TYR A 489 -54.04 -33.37 -9.06
C TYR A 489 -53.31 -34.68 -8.77
N THR A 490 -53.03 -35.50 -9.78
CA THR A 490 -52.18 -36.69 -9.61
C THR A 490 -50.72 -36.37 -9.95
N GLY A 491 -49.82 -36.43 -8.97
CA GLY A 491 -48.41 -36.09 -9.14
C GLY A 491 -47.70 -35.67 -7.85
N TYR A 492 -46.81 -34.67 -7.95
CA TYR A 492 -46.06 -34.13 -6.82
C TYR A 492 -45.97 -32.60 -6.89
N GLN A 493 -46.02 -31.94 -5.74
CA GLN A 493 -45.83 -30.49 -5.61
C GLN A 493 -44.74 -30.18 -4.58
N SER A 494 -43.84 -29.26 -4.90
CA SER A 494 -42.71 -28.91 -4.04
C SER A 494 -42.40 -27.42 -4.10
N ALA A 495 -41.68 -26.94 -3.08
CA ALA A 495 -41.24 -25.56 -2.96
C ALA A 495 -42.34 -24.56 -3.33
N ILE A 496 -43.38 -24.52 -2.51
CA ILE A 496 -44.50 -23.60 -2.66
C ILE A 496 -44.17 -22.30 -1.93
N ARG A 497 -44.37 -21.16 -2.60
CA ARG A 497 -44.26 -19.84 -1.98
C ARG A 497 -45.32 -18.89 -2.53
N VAL A 498 -46.01 -18.22 -1.62
CA VAL A 498 -46.87 -17.07 -1.94
C VAL A 498 -46.27 -15.82 -1.32
N SER A 499 -46.14 -14.77 -2.12
CA SER A 499 -45.58 -13.49 -1.70
C SER A 499 -46.47 -12.33 -2.12
N LYS A 500 -46.66 -11.36 -1.23
CA LYS A 500 -47.34 -10.10 -1.52
C LYS A 500 -46.40 -9.09 -2.17
N PHE A 501 -45.79 -9.54 -3.26
CA PHE A 501 -44.83 -8.79 -4.08
C PHE A 501 -44.72 -9.44 -5.46
N ALA A 502 -44.57 -8.65 -6.52
CA ALA A 502 -44.31 -9.14 -7.87
C ALA A 502 -42.82 -9.52 -8.01
N ARG A 503 -42.48 -10.81 -7.90
CA ARG A 503 -41.09 -11.30 -7.92
C ARG A 503 -40.51 -11.39 -9.32
N TYR A 504 -41.34 -11.65 -10.32
CA TYR A 504 -40.92 -11.90 -11.69
C TYR A 504 -41.65 -11.01 -12.68
N ILE A 505 -40.91 -10.07 -13.26
CA ILE A 505 -41.41 -9.08 -14.23
C ILE A 505 -40.63 -9.15 -15.56
N ALA A 506 -39.68 -10.07 -15.65
CA ALA A 506 -38.86 -10.41 -16.80
C ALA A 506 -38.51 -11.91 -16.71
N THR A 507 -38.04 -12.48 -17.83
CA THR A 507 -37.55 -13.86 -17.87
C THR A 507 -36.52 -14.10 -16.76
N PHE A 508 -36.65 -15.23 -16.06
CA PHE A 508 -35.79 -15.57 -14.94
C PHE A 508 -35.35 -17.03 -15.03
N THR A 509 -34.30 -17.38 -14.29
CA THR A 509 -33.95 -18.79 -14.08
C THR A 509 -34.76 -19.31 -12.89
N PRO A 510 -35.56 -20.37 -13.04
CA PRO A 510 -36.25 -20.98 -11.92
C PRO A 510 -35.27 -21.30 -10.77
N PRO A 511 -35.69 -21.13 -9.51
CA PRO A 511 -34.78 -21.35 -8.41
C PRO A 511 -34.22 -22.79 -8.42
N THR A 512 -32.97 -22.95 -8.03
CA THR A 512 -32.27 -24.25 -8.03
C THR A 512 -32.02 -24.80 -6.63
N THR A 513 -32.25 -23.98 -5.60
CA THR A 513 -32.12 -24.29 -4.18
C THR A 513 -33.46 -24.10 -3.47
N PRO A 514 -33.68 -24.71 -2.29
CA PRO A 514 -34.83 -24.40 -1.46
C PRO A 514 -34.97 -22.89 -1.24
N PHE A 515 -36.20 -22.38 -1.29
CA PHE A 515 -36.43 -21.00 -0.88
C PHE A 515 -35.94 -20.75 0.55
N PRO A 516 -35.18 -19.66 0.79
CA PRO A 516 -34.72 -19.30 2.13
C PRO A 516 -35.88 -19.11 3.10
N THR A 517 -35.65 -19.41 4.38
CA THR A 517 -36.63 -19.24 5.47
C THR A 517 -36.33 -18.04 6.37
N THR A 518 -35.48 -17.11 5.91
CA THR A 518 -35.04 -15.94 6.67
C THR A 518 -34.86 -14.72 5.76
N MET A 519 -34.92 -13.52 6.36
CA MET A 519 -34.57 -12.26 5.69
C MET A 519 -33.14 -12.28 5.19
N LEU A 520 -32.91 -11.73 4.00
CA LEU A 520 -31.57 -11.33 3.58
C LEU A 520 -31.05 -10.29 4.59
N GLY A 521 -29.97 -10.62 5.29
CA GLY A 521 -29.31 -9.68 6.20
C GLY A 521 -28.95 -8.43 5.40
N GLY A 522 -29.52 -7.29 5.77
CA GLY A 522 -29.08 -6.00 5.25
C GLY A 522 -27.64 -5.72 5.70
N PRO A 523 -26.91 -4.85 4.98
CA PRO A 523 -25.56 -4.45 5.36
C PRO A 523 -25.49 -3.89 6.79
#